data_AF-A0A6J4WVA1-F1
#
_entry.id   AF-A0A6J4WVA1-F1
#
_cell.length_a   1.000
_cell.length_b   1.000
_cell.length_c   1.000
_cell.angle_alpha   90.00
_cell.angle_beta   90.00
_cell.angle_gamma   90.00
#
_symmetry.space_group_name_H-M   'P 1'
#
loop_
_entity.id
_entity.type
_entity.pdbx_description
1 polymer ?
#
loop_
_entity_poly.entity_id
_entity_poly.type
_entity_poly.pdbx_seq_one_letter_code
_entity_poly.pdbx_strand_id
1 'polypeptide(L)' 'MEMKKVLAGWSKICPGCNIGRKYPDSFIGKKVRNHWEKGCISHNAYVEVYGSEGSSPKKDNEKSDDK' A
#
# COMPACT_ATOMS: atom_id res chain seq x y z
N MET A 1 -5.05 -14.02 13.84
CA MET A 1 -4.15 -12.84 13.77
C MET A 1 -2.71 -13.20 13.38
N GLU A 2 -2.19 -14.38 13.77
CA GLU A 2 -0.79 -14.77 13.51
C GLU A 2 -0.42 -14.86 12.02
N MET A 3 -1.23 -15.54 11.19
CA MET A 3 -0.97 -15.62 9.74
C MET A 3 -0.89 -14.24 9.07
N LYS A 4 -1.72 -13.28 9.52
CA LYS A 4 -1.70 -11.92 8.99
C LYS A 4 -0.40 -11.20 9.33
N LYS A 5 0.14 -11.38 10.55
CA LYS A 5 1.46 -10.85 10.93
C LYS A 5 2.59 -11.44 10.09
N VAL A 6 2.53 -12.74 9.77
CA VAL A 6 3.50 -13.40 8.87
C VAL A 6 3.42 -12.82 7.46
N LEU A 7 2.21 -12.69 6.89
CA LEU A 7 2.01 -12.09 5.57
C LEU A 7 2.42 -10.61 5.51
N ALA A 8 2.14 -9.87 6.59
CA ALA A 8 2.58 -8.49 6.74
C ALA A 8 4.11 -8.38 6.81
N GLY A 9 4.77 -9.31 7.51
CA GLY A 9 6.23 -9.45 7.51
C GLY A 9 6.78 -9.76 6.11
N TRP A 10 6.09 -10.64 5.37
CA TRP A 10 6.40 -10.95 3.98
C TRP A 10 6.31 -9.72 3.06
N SER A 11 5.48 -8.73 3.40
CA SER A 11 5.43 -7.46 2.67
C SER A 11 6.70 -6.61 2.81
N LYS A 12 7.48 -6.80 3.88
CA LYS A 12 8.81 -6.17 4.05
C LYS A 12 9.86 -6.83 3.16
N ILE A 13 9.69 -8.11 2.85
CA ILE A 13 10.59 -8.90 2.01
C ILE A 13 10.20 -8.80 0.53
N CYS A 14 8.92 -8.61 0.23
CA CYS A 14 8.42 -8.46 -1.14
C CYS A 14 9.10 -7.28 -1.84
N PRO A 15 9.89 -7.51 -2.90
CA PRO A 15 10.66 -6.45 -3.57
C PRO A 15 9.76 -5.36 -4.14
N GLY A 16 8.64 -5.76 -4.76
CA GLY A 16 7.64 -4.84 -5.27
C GLY A 16 7.07 -3.95 -4.17
N CYS A 17 6.58 -4.55 -3.08
CA CYS A 17 5.99 -3.77 -1.98
C CYS A 17 7.00 -2.83 -1.31
N ASN A 18 8.27 -3.21 -1.20
CA ASN A 18 9.30 -2.35 -0.63
C ASN A 18 9.57 -1.14 -1.55
N ILE A 19 9.71 -1.37 -2.86
CA ILE A 19 9.87 -0.30 -3.85
C ILE A 19 8.66 0.64 -3.87
N GLY A 20 7.44 0.08 -3.86
CA GLY A 20 6.19 0.85 -3.87
C GLY A 20 6.04 1.77 -2.66
N ARG A 21 6.56 1.37 -1.48
CA ARG A 21 6.56 2.23 -0.28
C ARG A 21 7.70 3.24 -0.29
N LYS A 22 8.91 2.84 -0.71
CA LYS A 22 10.09 3.71 -0.67
C LYS A 22 10.07 4.78 -1.77
N TYR A 23 9.51 4.46 -2.93
CA TYR A 23 9.49 5.32 -4.13
C TYR A 23 8.12 5.29 -4.83
N PRO A 24 7.04 5.75 -4.18
CA PRO A 24 5.66 5.59 -4.67
C PRO A 24 5.36 6.25 -6.02
N ASP A 25 6.14 7.28 -6.41
CA ASP A 25 5.95 8.03 -7.64
C ASP A 25 6.93 7.65 -8.76
N SER A 26 7.88 6.76 -8.47
CA SER A 26 8.76 6.19 -9.50
C SER A 26 7.95 5.36 -10.51
N PHE A 27 8.48 5.16 -11.71
CA PHE A 27 7.87 4.30 -12.72
C PHE A 27 7.51 2.91 -12.17
N ILE A 28 8.44 2.30 -11.42
CA ILE A 28 8.22 0.99 -10.79
C ILE A 28 7.21 1.11 -9.64
N GLY A 29 7.28 2.17 -8.82
CA GLY A 29 6.33 2.42 -7.73
C GLY A 29 4.88 2.53 -8.20
N LYS A 30 4.64 3.25 -9.30
CA LYS A 30 3.32 3.33 -9.95
C LYS A 30 2.82 1.96 -10.42
N LYS A 31 3.70 1.14 -11.01
CA LYS A 31 3.38 -0.24 -11.40
C LYS A 31 3.04 -1.12 -10.20
N VAL A 32 3.75 -0.96 -9.08
CA VAL A 32 3.47 -1.67 -7.83
C VAL A 32 2.12 -1.24 -7.25
N ARG A 33 1.76 0.04 -7.30
CA ARG A 33 0.43 0.50 -6.84
C ARG A 33 -0.71 -0.14 -7.62
N ASN A 34 -0.58 -0.24 -8.95
CA ASN A 34 -1.54 -1.01 -9.77
C ASN A 34 -1.61 -2.49 -9.35
N HIS A 35 -0.48 -3.10 -8.99
CA HIS A 35 -0.48 -4.46 -8.41
C HIS A 35 -1.23 -4.54 -7.07
N TRP A 36 -1.14 -3.52 -6.20
CA TRP A 36 -1.91 -3.46 -4.96
C TRP A 36 -3.42 -3.33 -5.21
N GLU A 37 -3.82 -2.47 -6.16
CA GLU A 37 -5.23 -2.28 -6.55
C GLU A 37 -5.86 -3.58 -7.08
N LYS A 38 -5.07 -4.45 -7.73
CA LYS A 38 -5.50 -5.78 -8.19
C LYS A 38 -5.59 -6.82 -7.07
N GLY A 39 -5.16 -6.49 -5.86
CA GLY A 39 -5.14 -7.39 -4.72
C GLY A 39 -3.77 -8.02 -4.48
N CYS A 40 -2.98 -7.38 -3.63
CA CYS A 40 -1.72 -7.93 -3.13
C CYS A 40 -1.89 -8.43 -1.70
N ILE A 41 -1.87 -9.74 -1.49
CA ILE A 41 -2.13 -10.37 -0.17
C ILE A 41 -1.17 -9.85 0.90
N SER A 42 0.12 -9.78 0.59
CA SER A 42 1.12 -9.29 1.55
C SER A 42 0.94 -7.81 1.85
N HIS A 43 0.61 -6.99 0.86
CA HIS A 43 0.31 -5.56 1.08
C HIS A 43 -0.96 -5.38 1.92
N ASN A 44 -2.04 -6.10 1.60
CA ASN A 44 -3.30 -6.01 2.32
C ASN A 44 -3.12 -6.41 3.79
N ALA A 45 -2.43 -7.53 4.04
CA ALA A 45 -2.08 -7.94 5.40
C ALA A 45 -1.20 -6.90 6.10
N TYR A 46 -0.26 -6.27 5.39
CA TYR A 46 0.54 -5.18 5.94
C TYR A 46 -0.29 -3.97 6.33
N VAL A 47 -1.21 -3.51 5.46
CA VAL A 47 -2.08 -2.37 5.76
C VAL A 47 -3.01 -2.70 6.93
N GLU A 48 -3.51 -3.92 7.02
CA GLU A 48 -4.37 -4.34 8.14
C GLU A 48 -3.60 -4.39 9.48
N VAL A 49 -2.32 -4.78 9.47
CA VAL A 49 -1.52 -4.93 10.70
C VAL A 49 -0.82 -3.62 11.11
N TYR A 50 -0.33 -2.83 10.14
CA TYR A 50 0.52 -1.66 10.38
C TYR A 50 -0.07 -0.34 9.81
N GLY A 51 -1.08 -0.42 8.96
CA GLY A 51 -1.64 0.75 8.25
C GLY A 51 -2.43 1.71 9.15
N SER A 52 -2.71 1.35 10.39
CA SER A 52 -3.31 2.26 11.38
C SER A 52 -2.30 3.25 11.99
N GLU A 53 -0.99 3.02 11.89
CA GLU A 53 0.02 3.84 12.58
C GLU A 53 0.81 4.82 11.68
N GLY A 54 0.62 4.81 10.36
CA GLY A 54 1.33 5.76 9.51
C GLY A 54 0.88 5.71 8.06
N SER A 55 0.57 6.88 7.52
CA SER A 55 0.08 7.12 6.16
C SER A 55 -1.30 6.54 5.86
N SER A 56 -2.34 7.23 6.34
CA SER A 56 -3.47 7.49 5.44
C SER A 56 -2.90 8.13 4.17
N PRO A 57 -3.14 7.61 2.96
CA PRO A 57 -3.22 8.49 1.82
C PRO A 57 -4.32 9.47 2.22
N LYS A 58 -4.00 10.76 2.34
CA LYS A 58 -5.06 11.76 2.25
C LYS A 58 -5.81 11.41 0.97
N LYS A 59 -7.04 10.94 1.11
CA LYS A 59 -8.02 11.11 0.06
C LYS A 59 -8.16 12.62 -0.01
N ASP A 60 -7.36 13.25 -0.84
CA ASP A 60 -7.58 14.64 -1.19
C ASP A 60 -8.99 14.67 -1.77
N ASN A 61 -9.88 15.33 -1.05
CA ASN A 61 -11.25 15.56 -1.46
C ASN A 61 -11.24 16.25 -2.82
N GLU A 62 -11.50 15.53 -3.90
CA GLU A 62 -11.95 16.13 -5.14
C GLU A 62 -13.48 15.96 -5.25
N LYS A 63 -14.18 16.92 -4.63
CA LYS A 63 -15.55 17.38 -4.93
C LYS A 63 -15.60 18.79 -4.33
N SER A 64 -15.94 19.88 -5.00
CA SER A 64 -16.60 20.10 -6.28
C SER A 64 -16.44 21.59 -6.59
N ASP A 65 -15.95 21.97 -7.76
CA ASP A 65 -16.10 23.34 -8.25
C ASP A 65 -17.55 23.50 -8.71
N ASP A 66 -18.32 24.27 -7.92
CA ASP A 66 -19.67 24.72 -8.24
C ASP A 66 -19.57 26.04 -9.02
N LYS A 67 -19.95 25.96 -10.30
CA LYS A 67 -20.50 27.01 -11.19
C LYS A 67 -19.70 28.28 -11.49
#